data_AF-A0A7C6JNE7-F1
#
_entry.id   AF-A0A7C6JNE7-F1
#
_cell.length_a   1.000
_cell.length_b   1.000
_cell.length_c   1.000
_cell.angle_alpha   90.00
_cell.angle_beta   90.00
_cell.angle_gamma   90.00
#
_symmetry.space_group_name_H-M   'P 1'
#
loop_
_entity.id
_entity.type
_entity.pdbx_description
1 polymer ?
#
loop_
_entity_poly.entity_id
_entity_poly.type
_entity_poly.pdbx_seq_one_letter_code
_entity_poly.pdbx_strand_id
1 'polypeptide(L)'
;MKTVHYCEKCGLGFFDKDACWDHEKDCSNTITFLCQKCGKVISWDKKDDDCFIKENQCHTIDLGRMGYGSKFDGSYITFDICDTCLEDILNTFRYKSDIYNSSGEKR
;
A
#
# COMPACT_ATOMS: atom_id res chain seq x y z
N MET A 1 7.53 21.89 8.55
CA MET A 1 6.99 20.61 8.03
C MET A 1 5.88 20.18 8.98
N LYS A 2 4.66 19.91 8.48
CA LYS A 2 3.59 19.35 9.32
C LYS A 2 3.81 17.85 9.43
N THR A 3 4.04 17.35 10.64
CA THR A 3 4.16 15.91 10.90
C THR A 3 2.77 15.29 10.85
N VAL A 4 2.61 14.24 10.06
CA VAL A 4 1.36 13.48 10.02
C VAL A 4 1.42 12.41 11.11
N HIS A 5 0.39 12.36 11.94
CA HIS A 5 0.19 11.33 12.96
C HIS A 5 -0.76 10.27 12.40
N TYR A 6 -0.36 9.02 12.45
CA TYR A 6 -1.17 7.91 11.93
C TYR A 6 -1.80 7.17 13.10
N CYS A 7 -3.10 6.92 13.01
CA CYS A 7 -3.82 6.11 13.99
C CYS A 7 -3.26 4.69 14.02
N GLU A 8 -2.89 4.18 15.19
CA GLU A 8 -2.31 2.83 15.34
C GLU A 8 -3.33 1.71 15.06
N LYS A 9 -4.63 2.01 15.12
CA LYS A 9 -5.70 1.04 14.87
C LYS A 9 -6.10 0.93 13.40
N CYS A 10 -6.16 2.05 12.68
CA CYS A 10 -6.70 2.09 11.31
C CYS A 10 -5.74 2.62 10.23
N GLY A 11 -4.61 3.21 10.63
CA GLY A 11 -3.62 3.80 9.71
C GLY A 11 -4.01 5.16 9.13
N LEU A 12 -5.15 5.76 9.53
CA LEU A 12 -5.58 7.06 9.02
C LEU A 12 -4.64 8.18 9.49
N GLY A 13 -4.23 9.05 8.56
CA GLY A 13 -3.31 10.16 8.82
C GLY A 13 -4.03 11.46 9.23
N PHE A 14 -3.54 12.09 10.30
CA PHE A 14 -4.02 13.36 10.84
C PHE A 14 -2.89 14.38 10.91
N PHE A 15 -3.19 15.65 10.61
CA PHE A 15 -2.22 16.75 10.75
C PHE A 15 -2.13 17.30 12.18
N ASP A 16 -3.00 16.83 13.06
CA ASP A 16 -3.10 17.23 14.46
C ASP A 16 -3.04 15.99 15.35
N LYS A 17 -2.21 16.04 16.39
CA LYS A 17 -1.94 14.90 17.28
C LYS A 17 -3.14 14.59 18.17
N ASP A 18 -3.82 15.61 18.68
CA ASP A 18 -4.94 15.44 19.59
C ASP A 18 -6.15 14.88 18.83
N ALA A 19 -6.35 15.33 17.58
CA ALA A 19 -7.34 14.75 16.67
C ALA A 19 -7.10 13.25 16.39
N CYS A 20 -5.83 12.84 16.22
CA CYS A 20 -5.47 11.43 16.07
C CYS A 20 -5.80 10.61 17.33
N TRP A 21 -5.49 11.15 18.52
CA TRP A 21 -5.72 10.50 19.79
C TRP A 21 -7.20 10.36 20.13
N ASP A 22 -8.01 11.39 19.88
CA ASP A 22 -9.45 11.33 20.08
C ASP A 22 -10.11 10.37 19.10
N HIS A 23 -9.67 10.36 17.84
CA HIS A 23 -10.09 9.34 16.89
C HIS A 23 -9.76 7.93 17.38
N GLU A 24 -8.55 7.68 17.88
CA GLU A 24 -8.13 6.37 18.38
C GLU A 24 -9.02 5.82 19.50
N LYS A 25 -9.60 6.66 20.36
CA LYS A 25 -10.49 6.22 21.45
C LYS A 25 -11.74 5.52 20.91
N ASP A 26 -12.35 6.10 19.89
CA ASP A 26 -13.58 5.61 19.28
C ASP A 26 -13.33 4.71 18.04
N CYS A 27 -12.09 4.67 17.55
CA CYS A 27 -11.71 3.85 16.42
C CYS A 27 -11.77 2.36 16.78
N SER A 28 -12.63 1.63 16.08
CA SER A 28 -12.59 0.17 15.96
C SER A 28 -11.26 -0.29 15.34
N ASN A 29 -10.86 -1.55 15.49
CA ASN A 29 -9.63 -2.10 14.88
C ASN A 29 -9.75 -2.28 13.35
N THR A 30 -10.37 -1.30 12.70
CA THR A 30 -10.70 -1.27 11.29
C THR A 30 -9.50 -0.72 10.56
N ILE A 31 -8.70 -1.60 9.97
CA ILE A 31 -7.57 -1.24 9.11
C ILE A 31 -8.13 -0.61 7.83
N THR A 32 -7.47 0.45 7.36
CA THR A 32 -7.77 1.08 6.06
C THR A 32 -6.54 1.07 5.17
N PHE A 33 -6.76 0.80 3.88
CA PHE A 33 -5.74 0.78 2.85
C PHE A 33 -6.21 1.63 1.67
N LEU A 34 -5.35 2.53 1.19
CA LEU A 34 -5.64 3.40 0.05
C LEU A 34 -4.79 2.98 -1.15
N CYS A 35 -5.42 2.53 -2.23
CA CYS A 35 -4.73 2.36 -3.50
C CYS A 35 -4.45 3.73 -4.12
N GLN A 36 -3.18 4.11 -4.23
CA GLN A 36 -2.77 5.41 -4.77
C GLN A 36 -2.90 5.50 -6.31
N LYS A 37 -3.07 4.37 -7.02
CA LYS A 37 -3.35 4.36 -8.47
C LYS A 37 -4.81 4.69 -8.79
N CYS A 38 -5.77 4.03 -8.16
CA CYS A 38 -7.20 4.19 -8.48
C CYS A 38 -8.02 4.93 -7.42
N GLY A 39 -7.44 5.23 -6.25
CA GLY A 39 -8.12 5.88 -5.13
C GLY A 39 -9.07 4.97 -4.34
N LYS A 40 -9.11 3.67 -4.64
CA LYS A 40 -9.96 2.71 -3.90
C LYS A 40 -9.47 2.60 -2.45
N VAL A 41 -10.41 2.78 -1.51
CA VAL A 41 -10.18 2.51 -0.09
C VAL A 41 -10.72 1.12 0.23
N ILE A 42 -9.87 0.27 0.83
CA ILE A 42 -10.23 -1.06 1.32
C ILE A 42 -10.16 -0.99 2.84
N SER A 43 -11.23 -1.37 3.52
CA SER A 43 -11.27 -1.38 4.99
C SER A 43 -11.73 -2.72 5.53
N TRP A 44 -11.11 -3.15 6.63
CA TRP A 44 -11.43 -4.41 7.29
C TRP A 44 -11.11 -4.40 8.76
N ASP A 45 -11.92 -5.12 9.53
CA ASP A 45 -11.58 -5.37 10.92
C ASP A 45 -10.75 -6.66 11.03
N LYS A 46 -9.77 -6.68 11.94
CA LYS A 46 -9.01 -7.92 12.25
C LYS A 46 -9.89 -9.06 12.78
N LYS A 47 -11.14 -8.76 13.15
CA LYS A 47 -12.12 -9.73 13.64
C LYS A 47 -12.97 -10.33 12.52
N ASP A 48 -12.93 -9.76 11.31
CA ASP A 48 -13.66 -10.29 10.17
C ASP A 48 -13.01 -11.60 9.72
N ASP A 49 -13.84 -12.60 9.42
CA ASP A 49 -13.36 -13.88 8.88
C ASP A 49 -12.61 -13.68 7.55
N ASP A 50 -12.99 -12.68 6.75
CA ASP A 50 -12.39 -12.37 5.44
C ASP A 50 -11.20 -11.39 5.52
N CYS A 51 -10.69 -11.05 6.70
CA CYS A 51 -9.63 -10.06 6.86
C CYS A 51 -8.37 -10.40 6.05
N PHE A 52 -7.98 -11.68 6.02
CA PHE A 52 -6.82 -12.18 5.27
C PHE A 52 -6.98 -11.96 3.75
N ILE A 53 -8.19 -12.08 3.21
CA ILE A 53 -8.47 -11.91 1.78
C ILE A 53 -8.30 -10.44 1.39
N LYS A 54 -8.75 -9.52 2.25
CA LYS A 54 -8.64 -8.08 2.02
C LYS A 54 -7.20 -7.61 2.17
N GLU A 55 -6.47 -8.12 3.15
CA GLU A 55 -5.05 -7.83 3.34
C GLU A 55 -4.21 -8.30 2.14
N ASN A 56 -4.45 -9.52 1.63
CA ASN A 56 -3.75 -10.04 0.45
C ASN A 56 -4.05 -9.28 -0.85
N GLN A 57 -5.08 -8.43 -0.88
CA GLN A 57 -5.39 -7.57 -2.03
C GLN A 57 -4.67 -6.21 -1.99
N CYS A 58 -3.87 -5.95 -0.96
CA CYS A 58 -3.23 -4.68 -0.67
C CYS A 58 -1.71 -4.82 -0.77
N HIS A 59 -1.08 -4.07 -1.67
CA HIS A 59 0.36 -4.19 -1.95
C HIS A 59 1.08 -2.88 -1.70
N THR A 60 2.08 -2.89 -0.82
CA THR A 60 3.02 -1.78 -0.65
C THR A 60 4.29 -2.07 -1.42
N ILE A 61 4.58 -1.23 -2.42
CA ILE A 61 5.77 -1.34 -3.26
C ILE A 61 6.78 -0.29 -2.81
N ASP A 62 7.88 -0.75 -2.22
CA ASP A 62 9.02 0.09 -1.87
C ASP A 62 10.18 -0.16 -2.85
N LEU A 63 10.45 0.82 -3.71
CA LEU A 63 11.58 0.79 -4.64
C LEU A 63 12.83 1.43 -4.03
N GLY A 64 12.72 2.06 -2.86
CA GLY A 64 13.83 2.73 -2.19
C GLY A 64 14.33 3.98 -2.91
N ARG A 65 15.61 4.32 -2.69
CA ARG A 65 16.25 5.50 -3.28
C ARG A 65 16.68 5.22 -4.72
N MET A 66 16.18 6.03 -5.64
CA MET A 66 16.53 5.91 -7.05
C MET A 66 17.96 6.38 -7.34
N GLY A 67 18.58 5.75 -8.33
CA GLY A 67 19.97 5.99 -8.72
C GLY A 67 20.20 7.39 -9.30
N TYR A 68 21.41 7.91 -9.07
CA TYR A 68 21.84 9.21 -9.59
C TYR A 68 21.90 9.24 -11.12
N GLY A 69 21.47 10.34 -11.74
CA GLY A 69 21.40 10.49 -13.19
C GLY A 69 20.24 9.73 -13.87
N SER A 70 19.34 9.10 -13.10
CA SER A 70 18.09 8.54 -13.62
C SER A 70 17.01 9.62 -13.73
N LYS A 71 15.88 9.31 -14.38
CA LYS A 71 14.71 10.21 -14.42
C LYS A 71 14.14 10.53 -13.04
N PHE A 72 14.43 9.70 -12.04
CA PHE A 72 13.94 9.84 -10.67
C PHE A 72 15.08 10.15 -9.68
N ASP A 73 16.17 10.74 -10.17
CA ASP A 73 17.36 11.02 -9.35
C ASP A 73 17.03 11.63 -7.99
N GLY A 74 17.58 11.03 -6.94
CA GLY A 74 17.47 11.49 -5.56
C GLY A 74 16.10 11.26 -4.91
N SER A 75 15.13 10.73 -5.65
CA SER A 75 13.78 10.47 -5.14
C SER A 75 13.71 9.11 -4.43
N TYR A 76 12.93 9.06 -3.36
CA TYR A 76 12.49 7.81 -2.73
C TYR A 76 11.11 7.48 -3.26
N ILE A 77 10.93 6.28 -3.81
CA ILE A 77 9.67 5.86 -4.41
C ILE A 77 9.10 4.70 -3.60
N THR A 78 8.03 5.00 -2.87
CA THR A 78 7.22 4.02 -2.12
C THR A 78 5.76 4.35 -2.38
N PHE A 79 4.95 3.35 -2.71
CA PHE A 79 3.53 3.56 -2.98
C PHE A 79 2.68 2.31 -2.75
N ASP A 80 1.39 2.53 -2.50
CA ASP A 80 0.39 1.50 -2.18
C ASP A 80 -0.57 1.28 -3.36
N ILE A 81 -0.78 0.03 -3.77
CA ILE A 81 -1.72 -0.33 -4.84
C ILE A 81 -2.57 -1.55 -4.49
N CYS A 82 -3.80 -1.60 -5.00
CA CYS A 82 -4.63 -2.80 -4.89
C CYS A 82 -4.29 -3.84 -5.97
N ASP A 83 -4.71 -5.08 -5.74
CA ASP A 83 -4.42 -6.22 -6.61
C ASP A 83 -4.83 -6.02 -8.07
N THR A 84 -6.05 -5.54 -8.31
CA THR A 84 -6.52 -5.17 -9.66
C THR A 84 -5.63 -4.13 -10.35
N CYS A 85 -5.09 -3.17 -9.58
CA CYS A 85 -4.20 -2.15 -10.13
C CYS A 85 -2.80 -2.68 -10.39
N LEU A 86 -2.34 -3.65 -9.59
CA LEU A 86 -1.09 -4.37 -9.83
C LEU A 86 -1.18 -5.17 -11.12
N GLU A 87 -2.27 -5.92 -11.31
CA GLU A 87 -2.53 -6.68 -12.53
C GLU A 87 -2.53 -5.78 -13.77
N ASP A 88 -3.21 -4.64 -13.72
CA ASP A 88 -3.20 -3.64 -14.80
C ASP A 88 -1.76 -3.22 -15.16
N ILE A 89 -0.94 -2.89 -14.15
CA ILE A 89 0.45 -2.47 -14.36
C ILE A 89 1.24 -3.61 -15.00
N LEU A 90 1.12 -4.83 -14.48
CA LEU A 90 1.83 -5.99 -15.01
C LEU A 90 1.44 -6.28 -16.46
N ASN A 91 0.18 -6.04 -16.83
CA ASN A 91 -0.29 -6.17 -18.20
C ASN A 91 0.27 -5.10 -19.15
N THR A 92 0.78 -3.97 -18.65
CA THR A 92 1.49 -2.98 -19.48
C THR A 92 2.92 -3.41 -19.85
N PHE A 93 3.48 -4.40 -19.15
CA PHE A 93 4.87 -4.80 -19.36
C PHE A 93 5.04 -5.72 -20.56
N ARG A 94 6.03 -5.40 -21.38
CA ARG A 94 6.42 -6.19 -22.57
C ARG A 94 6.85 -7.62 -22.21
N TYR A 95 7.50 -7.80 -21.06
CA TYR A 95 8.05 -9.08 -20.60
C TYR A 95 7.37 -9.56 -19.31
N LYS A 96 6.03 -9.50 -19.26
CA LYS A 96 5.28 -9.90 -18.06
C LYS A 96 5.48 -11.37 -17.64
N SER A 97 5.87 -12.24 -18.57
CA SER A 97 6.19 -13.66 -18.32
C SER A 97 7.31 -13.86 -17.30
N ASP A 98 8.27 -12.94 -17.27
CA ASP A 98 9.47 -13.05 -16.43
C ASP A 98 9.15 -12.67 -14.97
N ILE A 99 8.00 -12.02 -14.75
CA ILE A 99 7.54 -11.54 -13.45
C ILE A 99 6.61 -12.57 -12.79
N TYR A 100 5.67 -13.15 -13.55
CA TYR A 100 4.70 -14.12 -13.01
C TYR A 100 5.27 -15.54 -12.80
N ASN A 101 6.39 -15.90 -13.43
CA ASN A 101 6.92 -17.28 -13.42
C ASN A 101 8.31 -17.42 -12.78
N SER A 102 8.54 -16.76 -11.64
CA SER A 102 9.76 -17.04 -10.84
C SER A 102 9.75 -18.42 -10.16
N SER A 103 8.70 -19.23 -10.35
CA SER A 103 8.70 -20.67 -10.09
C SER A 103 9.65 -21.36 -11.06
N GLY A 104 10.89 -21.56 -10.63
CA GLY A 104 11.91 -22.24 -11.42
C GLY A 104 11.49 -23.65 -11.83
N GLU A 105 11.10 -23.81 -13.10
CA GLU A 105 11.56 -24.94 -13.89
C GLU A 105 12.75 -24.47 -14.73
N LYS A 106 13.91 -24.36 -14.08
CA LYS A 106 15.18 -24.45 -14.80
C LYS A 106 15.69 -25.87 -14.58
N ARG A 107 15.56 -26.68 -15.63
CA ARG A 107 16.19 -28.00 -15.78
C ARG A 107 17.70 -27.91 -15.60
#